data_AF-A0A0G4KVM5-F1
#
_entry.id   AF-A0A0G4KVM5-F1
#
_cell.length_a   1.000
_cell.length_b   1.000
_cell.length_c   1.000
_cell.angle_alpha   90.00
_cell.angle_beta   90.00
_cell.angle_gamma   90.00
#
_symmetry.space_group_name_H-M   'P 1'
#
loop_
_entity.id
_entity.type
_entity.pdbx_description
1 polymer ?
#
loop_
_entity_poly.entity_id
_entity_poly.type
_entity_poly.pdbx_seq_one_letter_code
_entity_poly.pdbx_strand_id
1 'polypeptide(L)'
;MPTPIAGITPMTLTQESAPDLHLLTPEEVKLCEIVRLQPKPYIMIKEQIMSHAVKGNGALRKKQVREICRLDSHKGGRIFDFFVTAGWIGRA
;
A
#
# COMPACT_ATOMS: atom_id res chain seq x y z
N MET A 1 11.39 15.74 5.81
CA MET A 1 11.93 14.74 4.86
C MET A 1 11.83 13.37 5.53
N PRO A 2 11.09 12.38 5.01
CA PRO A 2 10.95 11.08 5.68
C PRO A 2 12.26 10.29 5.55
N THR A 3 12.82 9.90 6.70
CA THR A 3 14.08 9.17 6.82
C THR A 3 13.97 7.74 6.27
N PRO A 4 14.94 7.28 5.46
CA PRO A 4 14.98 5.92 4.93
C PRO A 4 15.20 4.91 6.06
N ILE A 5 14.45 3.82 6.01
CA ILE A 5 14.54 2.70 6.97
C ILE A 5 15.82 1.92 6.62
N ALA A 6 16.80 1.89 7.53
CA ALA A 6 18.06 1.19 7.32
C ALA A 6 17.84 -0.32 7.13
N GLY A 7 18.40 -0.90 6.06
CA GLY A 7 18.50 -2.36 5.87
C GLY A 7 17.55 -2.98 4.84
N ILE A 8 16.72 -2.20 4.16
CA ILE A 8 15.85 -2.69 3.08
C ILE A 8 16.39 -2.19 1.75
N THR A 9 16.90 -3.07 0.90
CA THR A 9 17.20 -2.73 -0.50
C THR A 9 15.86 -2.50 -1.20
N PRO A 10 15.53 -1.26 -1.64
CA PRO A 10 14.29 -0.99 -2.35
C PRO A 10 14.24 -1.88 -3.59
N MET A 11 13.09 -2.49 -3.83
CA MET A 11 12.91 -3.29 -5.05
C MET A 11 12.73 -2.31 -6.21
N THR A 12 13.69 -2.24 -7.13
CA THR A 12 13.57 -1.44 -8.34
C THR A 12 12.39 -1.95 -9.17
N LEU A 13 11.34 -1.16 -9.23
CA LEU A 13 10.17 -1.45 -10.04
C LEU A 13 10.38 -0.80 -11.41
N THR A 14 10.74 -1.59 -12.43
CA THR A 14 10.92 -1.09 -13.79
C THR A 14 9.65 -1.32 -14.62
N GLN A 15 9.40 -0.44 -15.60
CA GLN A 15 8.27 -0.57 -16.53
C GLN A 15 8.29 -1.90 -17.30
N GLU A 16 9.45 -2.54 -17.40
CA GLU A 16 9.67 -3.85 -18.01
C GLU A 16 9.19 -5.00 -17.11
N SER A 17 9.32 -4.85 -15.78
CA SER A 17 8.83 -5.82 -14.80
C SER A 17 7.34 -5.63 -14.47
N ALA A 18 6.78 -4.48 -14.82
CA ALA A 18 5.44 -4.09 -14.43
C ALA A 18 4.79 -3.15 -15.47
N PRO A 19 3.96 -3.68 -16.38
CA PRO A 19 3.26 -2.84 -17.36
C PRO A 19 2.25 -1.89 -16.70
N ASP A 20 1.73 -2.26 -15.53
CA ASP A 20 0.75 -1.47 -14.77
C ASP A 20 1.40 -0.33 -13.95
N LEU A 21 2.72 -0.15 -14.02
CA LEU A 21 3.43 0.86 -13.23
C LEU A 21 2.98 2.28 -13.59
N HIS A 22 2.63 2.52 -14.85
CA HIS A 22 2.10 3.81 -15.30
C HIS A 22 0.74 4.16 -14.64
N LEU A 23 -0.01 3.18 -14.13
CA LEU A 23 -1.28 3.40 -13.42
C LEU A 23 -1.09 3.82 -11.96
N LEU A 24 0.14 3.70 -11.42
CA LEU A 24 0.47 4.11 -10.07
C LEU A 24 1.02 5.53 -10.06
N THR A 25 0.57 6.32 -9.09
CA THR A 25 1.19 7.62 -8.79
C THR A 25 2.61 7.43 -8.25
N PRO A 26 3.51 8.43 -8.38
CA PRO A 26 4.89 8.33 -7.87
C PRO A 26 4.95 8.01 -6.37
N GLU A 27 3.95 8.43 -5.60
CA GLU A 27 3.81 8.09 -4.19
C GLU A 27 3.50 6.59 -3.96
N GLU A 28 2.60 6.02 -4.76
CA GLU A 28 2.28 4.58 -4.73
C GLU A 28 3.48 3.74 -5.18
N VAL A 29 4.21 4.17 -6.21
CA VAL A 29 5.44 3.50 -6.66
C VAL A 29 6.45 3.45 -5.52
N LYS A 30 6.70 4.59 -4.85
CA LYS A 30 7.60 4.66 -3.71
C LYS A 30 7.16 3.75 -2.56
N LEU A 31 5.86 3.69 -2.27
CA LEU A 31 5.32 2.76 -1.29
C LEU A 31 5.63 1.30 -1.68
N CYS A 32 5.35 0.92 -2.93
CA CYS A 32 5.62 -0.40 -3.48
C CYS A 32 7.11 -0.79 -3.39
N GLU A 33 8.03 0.13 -3.68
CA GLU A 33 9.48 -0.11 -3.53
C GLU A 33 9.86 -0.37 -2.07
N ILE A 34 9.30 0.41 -1.13
CA ILE A 34 9.55 0.29 0.31
C ILE A 34 9.00 -1.03 0.86
N VAL A 35 7.76 -1.38 0.51
CA VAL A 35 7.12 -2.62 0.96
C VAL A 35 7.52 -3.84 0.13
N ARG A 36 8.35 -3.66 -0.90
CA ARG A 36 8.74 -4.69 -1.89
C ARG A 36 7.51 -5.42 -2.42
N LEU A 37 6.56 -4.65 -2.94
CA LEU A 37 5.28 -5.13 -3.47
C LEU A 37 5.20 -4.81 -4.95
N GLN A 38 4.83 -5.80 -5.75
CA GLN A 38 4.61 -5.62 -7.18
C GLN A 38 3.31 -4.81 -7.41
N PRO A 39 3.20 -4.02 -8.49
CA PRO A 39 2.03 -3.18 -8.75
C PRO A 39 0.78 -4.02 -8.99
N LYS A 40 0.91 -5.20 -9.62
CA LYS A 40 -0.20 -6.13 -9.82
C LYS A 40 -0.88 -6.55 -8.51
N PRO A 41 -0.18 -7.13 -7.51
CA PRO A 41 -0.79 -7.41 -6.21
C PRO A 41 -1.14 -6.14 -5.42
N TYR A 42 -0.40 -5.04 -5.58
CA TYR A 42 -0.75 -3.77 -4.94
C TYR A 42 -2.12 -3.24 -5.38
N ILE A 43 -2.41 -3.23 -6.68
CA ILE A 43 -3.70 -2.79 -7.22
C ILE A 43 -4.82 -3.68 -6.66
N MET A 44 -4.62 -5.00 -6.64
CA MET A 44 -5.61 -5.94 -6.10
C MET A 44 -5.85 -5.72 -4.60
N ILE A 45 -4.80 -5.46 -3.83
CA ILE A 45 -4.90 -5.10 -2.41
C ILE A 45 -5.61 -3.76 -2.22
N LYS A 46 -5.28 -2.75 -3.03
CA LYS A 46 -5.91 -1.42 -3.01
C LYS A 46 -7.40 -1.54 -3.21
N GLU A 47 -7.84 -2.27 -4.25
CA GLU A 47 -9.25 -2.52 -4.51
C GLU A 47 -9.97 -3.19 -3.33
N GLN A 48 -9.33 -4.18 -2.71
CA GLN A 48 -9.91 -4.85 -1.54
C GLN A 48 -10.01 -3.93 -0.32
N ILE A 49 -8.98 -3.12 -0.05
CA ILE A 49 -9.00 -2.13 1.03
C ILE A 49 -10.11 -1.11 0.78
N MET A 50 -10.19 -0.56 -0.43
CA MET A 50 -11.22 0.42 -0.81
C MET A 50 -12.62 -0.18 -0.69
N SER A 51 -12.83 -1.40 -1.19
CA SER A 51 -14.10 -2.12 -1.06
C SER A 51 -14.52 -2.29 0.40
N HIS A 52 -13.58 -2.64 1.28
CA HIS A 52 -13.81 -2.74 2.71
C HIS A 52 -14.05 -1.37 3.38
N ALA A 53 -13.34 -0.32 2.96
CA ALA A 53 -13.52 1.04 3.46
C ALA A 53 -14.93 1.55 3.15
N VAL A 54 -15.40 1.36 1.91
CA VAL A 54 -16.75 1.74 1.49
C VAL A 54 -17.81 1.03 2.34
N LYS A 55 -17.62 -0.27 2.63
CA LYS A 55 -18.51 -1.03 3.53
C LYS A 55 -18.43 -0.56 4.99
N GLY A 56 -17.26 -0.08 5.43
CA GLY A 56 -16.96 0.38 6.78
C GLY A 56 -17.18 1.88 7.00
N ASN A 57 -18.02 2.53 6.20
CA ASN A 57 -18.31 3.97 6.30
C ASN A 57 -17.08 4.88 6.11
N GLY A 58 -16.15 4.43 5.28
CA GLY A 58 -14.89 5.10 4.99
C GLY A 58 -13.79 4.85 6.02
N ALA A 59 -14.03 4.11 7.10
CA ALA A 59 -13.07 3.92 8.19
C ALA A 59 -12.64 2.45 8.33
N LEU A 60 -11.33 2.23 8.53
CA LEU A 60 -10.77 0.88 8.65
C LEU A 60 -9.81 0.80 9.83
N ARG A 61 -9.74 -0.39 10.44
CA ARG A 61 -8.74 -0.70 11.46
C ARG A 61 -7.45 -1.20 10.82
N LYS A 62 -6.31 -0.84 11.39
CA LYS A 62 -4.99 -1.34 11.00
C LYS A 62 -4.94 -2.88 10.94
N LYS A 63 -5.65 -3.55 11.84
CA LYS A 63 -5.78 -5.03 11.86
C LYS A 63 -6.52 -5.54 10.62
N GLN A 64 -7.63 -4.90 10.23
CA GLN A 64 -8.38 -5.28 9.03
C GLN A 64 -7.54 -5.11 7.76
N VAL A 65 -6.82 -3.99 7.63
CA VAL A 65 -5.94 -3.78 6.46
C VAL A 65 -4.82 -4.82 6.40
N ARG A 66 -4.26 -5.23 7.54
CA ARG A 66 -3.29 -6.33 7.59
C ARG A 66 -3.89 -7.65 7.10
N GLU A 67 -5.10 -8.00 7.53
CA GLU A 67 -5.80 -9.21 7.08
C GLU A 67 -6.11 -9.17 5.58
N ILE A 68 -6.54 -8.01 5.06
CA ILE A 68 -6.84 -7.81 3.64
C ILE A 68 -5.57 -7.92 2.79
N CYS A 69 -4.50 -7.25 3.20
CA CYS A 69 -3.21 -7.32 2.50
C CYS A 69 -2.70 -8.76 2.42
N ARG A 70 -2.96 -9.60 3.43
CA ARG A 70 -2.30 -10.91 3.62
C ARG A 70 -0.76 -10.82 3.50
N LEU A 71 -0.21 -9.67 3.91
CA LEU A 71 1.22 -9.38 3.91
C LEU A 71 1.75 -9.40 5.36
N ASP A 72 3.06 -9.22 5.48
CA ASP A 72 3.71 -9.00 6.77
C ASP A 72 3.10 -7.81 7.54
N SER A 73 3.02 -7.94 8.87
CA SER A 73 2.43 -6.95 9.78
C SER A 73 3.06 -5.55 9.65
N HIS A 74 4.33 -5.48 9.28
CA HIS A 74 5.06 -4.23 9.07
C HIS A 74 4.62 -3.56 7.76
N LYS A 75 4.49 -4.34 6.68
CA LYS A 75 4.04 -3.88 5.36
C LYS A 75 2.59 -3.40 5.39
N GLY A 76 1.69 -4.21 5.93
CA GLY A 76 0.27 -3.84 6.06
C GLY A 76 0.07 -2.59 6.93
N GLY A 77 0.94 -2.39 7.93
CA GLY A 77 0.94 -1.17 8.73
C GLY A 77 1.35 0.09 7.95
N ARG A 78 2.32 -0.02 7.04
CA ARG A 78 2.76 1.08 6.16
C ARG A 78 1.71 1.43 5.11
N ILE A 79 1.08 0.42 4.51
CA ILE A 79 -0.02 0.62 3.57
C ILE A 79 -1.19 1.32 4.26
N PHE A 80 -1.58 0.87 5.46
CA PHE A 80 -2.63 1.53 6.23
C PHE A 80 -2.32 3.01 6.48
N ASP A 81 -1.12 3.32 6.95
CA ASP A 81 -0.72 4.70 7.26
C ASP A 81 -0.70 5.59 6.00
N PHE A 82 -0.27 5.04 4.87
CA PHE A 82 -0.33 5.71 3.57
C PHE A 82 -1.77 6.06 3.18
N PHE A 83 -2.70 5.09 3.24
CA PHE A 83 -4.09 5.30 2.84
C PHE A 83 -4.80 6.32 3.75
N VAL A 84 -4.47 6.32 5.05
CA VAL A 84 -4.98 7.33 5.99
C VAL A 84 -4.42 8.71 5.67
N THR A 85 -3.12 8.80 5.42
CA THR A 85 -2.44 10.08 5.11
C THR A 85 -2.93 10.65 3.77
N ALA A 86 -3.19 9.78 2.79
CA ALA A 86 -3.78 10.14 1.50
C ALA A 86 -5.27 10.54 1.58
N GLY A 87 -5.91 10.37 2.74
CA GLY A 87 -7.32 10.67 2.95
C GLY A 87 -8.28 9.68 2.28
N TRP A 88 -7.79 8.50 1.84
CA TRP A 88 -8.61 7.47 1.20
C TRP A 88 -9.42 6.67 2.21
N ILE A 89 -8.87 6.46 3.41
CA ILE A 89 -9.55 5.75 4.50
C ILE A 89 -9.36 6.53 5.81
N GLY A 90 -10.36 6.50 6.68
CA GLY A 90 -10.30 6.99 8.05
C GLY A 90 -9.71 5.96 9.02
N ARG A 91 -9.20 6.44 10.15
CA ARG A 91 -8.85 5.57 11.30
C ARG A 91 -10.11 5.23 12.10
N ALA A 92 -10.40 3.93 12.24
CA ALA A 92 -11.47 3.36 13.08
C ALA A 92 -10.93 2.65 14.35
#